data_AF-A0A933BIG9-F1
#
_entry.id   AF-A0A933BIG9-F1
#
_cell.length_a   1.000
_cell.length_b   1.000
_cell.length_c   1.000
_cell.angle_alpha   90.00
_cell.angle_beta   90.00
_cell.angle_gamma   90.00
#
_symmetry.space_group_name_H-M   'P 1'
#
loop_
_entity.id
_entity.type
_entity.pdbx_description
1 polymer ?
#
loop_
_entity_poly.entity_id
_entity_poly.type
_entity_poly.pdbx_seq_one_letter_code
_entity_poly.pdbx_strand_id
1 'polypeptide(L)'
;MMKRAGAALVAILVALSLTGLAFAAVKHVTGELVSVNNAMNTLVVSAEGQQLALSVEGKPAETLGSLKPEDMVTVEYVEEGGKRTARAITKG
;
A
#
# COMPACT_ATOMS: atom_id res chain seq x y z
N MET A 1 41.48 49.73 -0.24
CA MET A 1 41.99 48.34 -0.22
C MET A 1 41.07 47.49 0.65
N MET A 2 40.11 46.79 0.04
CA MET A 2 39.18 45.90 0.75
C MET A 2 39.83 44.53 0.96
N LYS A 3 39.81 44.01 2.18
CA LYS A 3 40.18 42.63 2.48
C LYS A 3 39.18 42.00 3.46
N ARG A 4 38.86 40.74 3.14
CA ARG A 4 38.39 39.64 4.00
C ARG A 4 36.88 39.38 4.03
N ALA A 5 36.50 38.47 3.13
CA ALA A 5 35.40 37.54 3.26
C ALA A 5 35.58 36.63 4.49
N GLY A 6 34.47 36.13 5.04
CA GLY A 6 34.47 34.99 5.96
C GLY A 6 33.42 35.06 7.06
N ALA A 7 32.15 34.79 6.74
CA ALA A 7 31.18 34.29 7.70
C ALA A 7 30.14 33.45 6.94
N ALA A 8 30.53 32.20 6.70
CA ALA A 8 29.72 31.19 6.05
C ALA A 8 28.73 30.57 7.04
N LEU A 9 27.47 30.45 6.60
CA LEU A 9 26.78 29.16 6.53
C LEU A 9 26.50 28.40 7.84
N VAL A 10 25.78 28.96 8.82
CA VAL A 10 25.06 28.12 9.83
C VAL A 10 23.84 28.85 10.40
N ALA A 11 22.74 28.97 9.65
CA ALA A 11 21.46 29.41 10.25
C ALA A 11 20.20 28.94 9.50
N ILE A 12 20.30 27.92 8.65
CA ILE A 12 19.13 27.40 7.91
C ILE A 12 19.17 25.88 7.96
N LEU A 13 18.90 25.26 9.11
CA LEU A 13 18.55 23.83 9.15
C LEU A 13 17.90 23.40 10.49
N VAL A 14 16.89 24.12 10.98
CA VAL A 14 15.98 23.60 12.03
C VAL A 14 14.53 23.85 11.64
N ALA A 15 14.19 23.46 10.41
CA ALA A 15 12.81 23.47 9.92
C ALA A 15 12.54 22.21 9.10
N LEU A 16 12.96 21.03 9.60
CA LEU A 16 12.62 19.75 8.98
C LEU A 16 12.62 18.58 9.97
N SER A 17 12.30 18.83 11.24
CA SER A 17 11.93 17.76 12.19
C SER A 17 10.45 17.38 12.05
N LEU A 18 9.99 17.16 10.81
CA LEU A 18 8.79 16.39 10.51
C LEU A 18 9.22 15.00 9.99
N THR A 19 10.17 14.36 10.68
CA THR A 19 10.31 12.90 10.66
C THR A 19 9.21 12.36 11.57
N GLY A 20 8.29 11.51 11.17
CA GLY A 20 8.15 10.75 9.95
C GLY A 20 7.02 9.78 10.25
N LEU A 21 5.81 10.16 9.92
CA LEU A 21 4.73 9.19 9.79
C LEU A 21 4.53 9.02 8.30
N ALA A 22 5.37 8.17 7.69
CA ALA A 22 5.05 7.63 6.38
C ALA A 22 3.83 6.71 6.59
N PHE A 23 2.65 7.30 6.63
CA PHE A 23 1.42 6.53 6.53
C PHE A 23 1.47 5.87 5.16
N ALA A 24 1.63 4.56 5.16
CA ALA A 24 1.63 3.81 3.92
C ALA A 24 0.28 4.06 3.23
N ALA A 25 0.34 4.66 2.04
CA ALA A 25 -0.84 5.17 1.36
C ALA A 25 -1.79 4.02 1.03
N VAL A 26 -3.08 4.21 1.35
CA VAL A 26 -4.13 3.29 0.93
C VAL A 26 -4.30 3.42 -0.58
N LYS A 27 -4.19 2.29 -1.27
CA LYS A 27 -4.40 2.12 -2.70
C LYS A 27 -5.67 1.30 -2.93
N HIS A 28 -6.29 1.49 -4.08
CA HIS A 28 -7.48 0.74 -4.49
C HIS A 28 -7.17 -0.01 -5.78
N VAL A 29 -7.67 -1.24 -5.89
CA VAL A 29 -7.65 -2.00 -7.14
C VAL A 29 -9.01 -2.64 -7.34
N THR A 30 -9.60 -2.43 -8.52
CA THR A 30 -10.82 -3.10 -8.94
C THR A 30 -10.48 -4.05 -10.07
N GLY A 31 -10.90 -5.29 -9.95
CA GLY A 31 -10.61 -6.29 -10.96
C GLY A 31 -11.24 -7.65 -10.66
N GLU A 32 -10.96 -8.57 -11.56
CA GLU A 32 -11.46 -9.93 -11.47
C GLU A 32 -10.59 -10.76 -10.53
N LEU A 33 -11.22 -11.52 -9.65
CA LEU A 33 -10.53 -12.42 -8.75
C LEU A 33 -10.01 -13.64 -9.52
N VAL A 34 -8.70 -13.83 -9.57
CA VAL A 34 -8.08 -14.96 -10.27
C VAL A 34 -7.97 -16.17 -9.35
N SER A 35 -7.60 -15.94 -8.10
CA SER A 35 -7.45 -17.01 -7.12
C SER A 35 -7.59 -16.52 -5.68
N VAL A 36 -8.02 -17.43 -4.81
CA VAL A 36 -8.08 -17.23 -3.37
C VAL A 36 -7.43 -18.42 -2.69
N ASN A 37 -6.53 -18.15 -1.76
CA ASN A 37 -5.93 -19.15 -0.89
C ASN A 37 -6.23 -18.77 0.57
N ASN A 38 -7.26 -19.42 1.11
CA ASN A 38 -7.69 -19.24 2.49
C ASN A 38 -6.64 -19.72 3.51
N ALA A 39 -5.83 -20.73 3.18
CA ALA A 39 -4.82 -21.25 4.10
C ALA A 39 -3.66 -20.26 4.30
N MET A 40 -3.34 -19.49 3.26
CA MET A 40 -2.29 -18.47 3.30
C MET A 40 -2.82 -17.05 3.53
N ASN A 41 -4.14 -16.87 3.60
CA ASN A 41 -4.80 -15.57 3.57
C ASN A 41 -4.29 -14.67 2.43
N THR A 42 -4.21 -15.23 1.23
CA THR A 42 -3.79 -14.48 0.04
C THR A 42 -4.85 -14.54 -1.04
N LEU A 43 -4.98 -13.46 -1.80
CA LEU A 43 -5.82 -13.42 -2.99
C LEU A 43 -5.04 -12.80 -4.15
N VAL A 44 -5.43 -13.14 -5.37
CA VAL A 44 -4.85 -12.58 -6.60
C VAL A 44 -5.95 -11.93 -7.42
N VAL A 45 -5.81 -10.63 -7.70
CA VAL A 45 -6.74 -9.86 -8.54
C VAL A 45 -6.09 -9.55 -9.87
N SER A 46 -6.80 -9.76 -10.98
CA SER A 46 -6.44 -9.30 -12.31
C SER A 46 -7.11 -7.95 -12.57
N ALA A 47 -6.32 -6.90 -12.72
CA ALA A 47 -6.78 -5.56 -13.05
C ALA A 47 -5.87 -4.95 -14.11
N GLU A 48 -6.45 -4.31 -15.12
CA GLU A 48 -5.69 -3.60 -16.18
C GLU A 48 -4.61 -4.47 -16.86
N GLY A 49 -4.86 -5.78 -17.00
CA GLY A 49 -3.90 -6.72 -17.61
C GLY A 49 -2.74 -7.12 -16.69
N GLN A 50 -2.77 -6.73 -15.42
CA GLN A 50 -1.78 -7.10 -14.40
C GLN A 50 -2.42 -7.95 -13.30
N GLN A 51 -1.68 -8.92 -12.78
CA GLN A 51 -2.08 -9.70 -11.61
C GLN A 51 -1.41 -9.16 -10.35
N LEU A 52 -2.22 -8.80 -9.36
CA LEU A 52 -1.77 -8.35 -8.05
C LEU A 52 -2.06 -9.43 -7.02
N ALA A 53 -1.00 -9.99 -6.43
CA ALA A 53 -1.11 -10.80 -5.22
C ALA A 53 -1.17 -9.88 -3.99
N LEU A 54 -2.16 -10.11 -3.13
CA LEU A 54 -2.39 -9.38 -1.89
C LEU A 54 -2.48 -10.35 -0.72
N SER A 55 -1.78 -10.04 0.36
CA SER A 55 -1.99 -10.66 1.67
C SER A 55 -3.22 -10.03 2.32
N VAL A 56 -3.98 -10.81 3.06
CA VAL A 56 -5.18 -10.35 3.76
C VAL A 56 -4.99 -10.60 5.23
N GLU A 57 -5.20 -9.57 6.05
CA GLU A 57 -4.96 -9.65 7.48
C GLU A 57 -6.11 -9.00 8.24
N GLY A 58 -6.47 -9.58 9.40
CA GLY A 58 -7.55 -9.08 10.24
C GLY A 58 -8.94 -9.36 9.65
N LYS A 59 -9.88 -8.44 9.86
CA LYS A 59 -11.31 -8.60 9.51
C LYS A 59 -11.57 -8.98 8.04
N PRO A 60 -10.88 -8.43 7.02
CA PRO A 60 -11.08 -8.83 5.63
C PRO A 60 -10.71 -10.30 5.33
N ALA A 61 -9.97 -10.99 6.21
CA ALA A 61 -9.69 -12.40 5.99
C ALA A 61 -10.97 -13.26 6.10
N GLU A 62 -11.96 -12.81 6.87
CA GLU A 62 -13.25 -13.49 7.03
C GLU A 62 -14.07 -13.50 5.73
N THR A 63 -13.87 -12.51 4.84
CA THR A 63 -14.55 -12.47 3.54
C THR A 63 -13.92 -13.37 2.50
N LEU A 64 -12.69 -13.88 2.69
CA LEU A 64 -12.04 -14.74 1.70
C LEU A 64 -12.83 -16.02 1.42
N GLY A 65 -13.49 -16.59 2.43
CA GLY A 65 -14.26 -17.83 2.29
C GLY A 65 -15.51 -17.72 1.42
N SER A 66 -16.01 -16.50 1.16
CA SER A 66 -17.18 -16.25 0.32
C SER A 66 -16.83 -15.84 -1.11
N LEU A 67 -15.55 -15.58 -1.38
CA LEU A 67 -15.03 -15.18 -2.68
C LEU A 67 -14.69 -16.39 -3.54
N LYS A 68 -14.89 -16.24 -4.84
CA LYS A 68 -14.64 -17.27 -5.85
C LYS A 68 -13.80 -16.68 -6.98
N PRO A 69 -12.98 -17.47 -7.67
CA PRO A 69 -12.45 -17.05 -8.96
C PRO A 69 -13.57 -16.51 -9.86
N GLU A 70 -13.25 -15.55 -10.71
CA GLU A 70 -14.15 -14.80 -11.62
C GLU A 70 -15.06 -13.77 -10.92
N ASP A 71 -15.06 -13.67 -9.58
CA ASP A 71 -15.77 -12.60 -8.89
C ASP A 71 -15.13 -11.23 -9.17
N MET A 72 -15.95 -10.21 -9.48
CA MET A 72 -15.49 -8.83 -9.51
C MET A 72 -15.31 -8.31 -8.08
N VAL A 73 -14.12 -7.80 -7.76
CA VAL A 73 -13.80 -7.29 -6.42
C VAL A 73 -13.10 -5.94 -6.48
N THR A 74 -13.36 -5.11 -5.48
CA THR A 74 -12.57 -3.90 -5.18
C THR A 74 -11.83 -4.13 -3.88
N VAL A 75 -10.50 -4.03 -3.92
CA VAL A 75 -9.62 -4.26 -2.78
C VAL A 75 -8.93 -2.95 -2.43
N GLU A 76 -9.10 -2.53 -1.18
CA GLU A 76 -8.30 -1.47 -0.58
C GLU A 76 -7.07 -2.12 0.03
N TYR A 77 -5.88 -1.67 -0.30
CA TYR A 77 -4.65 -2.26 0.21
C TYR A 77 -3.59 -1.22 0.49
N VAL A 78 -2.66 -1.59 1.36
CA VAL A 78 -1.48 -0.80 1.70
C VAL A 78 -0.26 -1.58 1.26
N GLU A 79 0.74 -0.87 0.75
CA GLU A 79 2.02 -1.46 0.37
C GLU A 79 3.13 -0.96 1.31
N GLU A 80 3.72 -1.89 2.06
CA GLU A 80 4.78 -1.61 3.03
C GLU A 80 5.87 -2.67 2.90
N GLY A 81 7.12 -2.25 2.70
CA GLY A 81 8.25 -3.17 2.57
C GLY A 81 8.12 -4.18 1.42
N GLY A 82 7.40 -3.83 0.34
CA GLY A 82 7.13 -4.72 -0.80
C GLY A 82 6.01 -5.74 -0.57
N LYS A 83 5.38 -5.75 0.61
CA LYS A 83 4.19 -6.54 0.91
C LYS A 83 2.95 -5.70 0.67
N ARG A 84 1.97 -6.26 -0.05
CA ARG A 84 0.64 -5.66 -0.23
C ARG A 84 -0.33 -6.31 0.73
N THR A 85 -0.88 -5.53 1.65
CA THR A 85 -1.86 -6.01 2.64
C THR A 85 -3.22 -5.38 2.40
N ALA A 86 -4.22 -6.20 2.10
CA ALA A 86 -5.61 -5.80 1.95
C ALA A 86 -6.18 -5.33 3.30
N ARG A 87 -6.81 -4.16 3.28
CA ARG A 87 -7.49 -3.51 4.40
C ARG A 87 -9.01 -3.61 4.30
N ALA A 88 -9.53 -3.72 3.08
CA ALA A 88 -10.93 -4.00 2.83
C ALA A 88 -11.08 -4.76 1.49
N ILE A 89 -12.09 -5.61 1.41
CA ILE A 89 -12.44 -6.33 0.19
C ILE A 89 -13.96 -6.20 0.02
N THR A 90 -14.37 -5.60 -1.09
CA THR A 90 -15.77 -5.40 -1.45
C THR A 90 -16.05 -6.18 -2.72
N LYS A 91 -17.05 -7.06 -2.67
CA LYS A 91 -17.54 -7.77 -3.86
C LYS A 91 -18.45 -6.84 -4.67
N GLY A 92 -18.25 -6.79 -5.98
CA GLY A 92 -19.04 -6.01 -6.95
C GLY A 92 -20.32 -6.71 -7.38
#